data_AF-A0A397GX04-F1
#
_entry.id   AF-A0A397GX04-F1
#
_cell.length_a   1.000
_cell.length_b   1.000
_cell.length_c   1.000
_cell.angle_alpha   90.00
_cell.angle_beta   90.00
_cell.angle_gamma   90.00
#
_symmetry.space_group_name_H-M   'P 1'
#
loop_
_entity.id
_entity.type
_entity.pdbx_description
1 polymer ?
#
loop_
_entity_poly.entity_id
_entity_poly.type
_entity_poly.pdbx_seq_one_letter_code
_entity_poly.pdbx_strand_id
1 'polypeptide(L)'
;MAQTEMQYDAAPGTELLVDQGSHRNLDSYQHVIKGDSRILLVPQPSLTDPNDPLRWPLWKKWLTFANGLFYAFNGAVTGPMMAGGMLQLSEFFKRPLADLTYSNGATLICQGFGTLL
;
A
#
# COMPACT_ATOMS: atom_id res chain seq x y z
N MET A 1 13.61 29.24 -32.10
CA MET A 1 12.62 29.19 -31.01
C MET A 1 13.15 28.18 -30.01
N ALA A 2 13.74 28.65 -28.91
CA ALA A 2 14.47 27.80 -27.98
C ALA A 2 13.50 26.86 -27.26
N GLN A 3 13.72 25.55 -27.33
CA GLN A 3 13.04 24.60 -26.46
C GLN A 3 13.59 24.83 -25.06
N THR A 4 12.82 25.50 -24.22
CA THR A 4 13.10 25.52 -22.77
C THR A 4 12.92 24.10 -22.27
N GLU A 5 14.01 23.42 -21.93
CA GLU A 5 13.98 22.16 -21.19
C GLU A 5 13.32 22.42 -19.83
N MET A 6 12.00 22.26 -19.74
CA MET A 6 11.34 22.18 -18.45
C MET A 6 11.79 20.87 -17.80
N GLN A 7 12.62 20.98 -16.77
CA GLN A 7 13.01 19.85 -15.95
C GLN A 7 11.75 19.28 -15.27
N TYR A 8 11.26 18.17 -15.81
CA TYR A 8 10.07 17.46 -15.37
C TYR A 8 10.45 16.54 -14.21
N ASP A 9 10.19 16.98 -12.98
CA ASP A 9 10.28 16.13 -11.79
C ASP A 9 8.90 15.55 -11.49
N ALA A 10 8.70 14.30 -11.86
CA ALA A 10 7.41 13.65 -11.78
C ALA A 10 7.46 12.30 -11.10
N ALA A 11 6.34 11.95 -10.47
CA ALA A 11 6.23 10.67 -9.82
C ALA A 11 6.37 9.54 -10.86
N PRO A 12 7.09 8.44 -10.55
CA PRO A 12 7.18 7.29 -11.43
C PRO A 12 5.77 6.78 -11.78
N GLY A 13 5.56 6.44 -13.06
CA GLY A 13 4.24 6.07 -13.59
C GLY A 13 3.38 7.26 -14.05
N THR A 14 3.99 8.45 -14.22
CA THR A 14 3.31 9.63 -14.79
C THR A 14 4.08 10.21 -15.97
N GLU A 15 3.36 10.67 -16.99
CA GLU A 15 3.92 11.28 -18.20
C GLU A 15 3.33 12.68 -18.44
N LEU A 16 4.13 13.59 -19.00
CA LEU A 16 3.67 14.93 -19.36
C LEU A 16 3.09 14.93 -20.77
N LEU A 17 1.83 15.31 -20.90
CA LEU A 17 1.19 15.55 -22.17
C LEU A 17 1.70 16.87 -22.77
N VAL A 18 2.48 16.75 -23.84
CA VAL A 18 2.95 17.88 -24.65
C VAL A 18 2.07 17.97 -25.89
N ASP A 19 1.26 19.04 -25.99
CA ASP A 19 0.39 19.26 -27.15
C ASP A 19 1.21 19.73 -28.35
N GLN A 20 1.38 18.85 -29.33
CA GLN A 20 2.07 19.12 -30.58
C GLN A 20 1.04 19.18 -31.71
N GLY A 21 0.48 20.37 -31.95
CA GLY A 21 -0.30 20.76 -33.13
C GLY A 21 -1.27 19.72 -33.75
N SER A 22 -2.57 19.88 -33.48
CA SER A 22 -3.70 19.28 -34.23
C SER A 22 -3.74 17.74 -34.31
N HIS A 23 -3.39 17.04 -33.24
CA HIS A 23 -3.72 15.62 -33.11
C HIS A 23 -5.18 15.45 -32.61
N ARG A 24 -6.05 14.86 -33.45
CA ARG A 24 -7.51 14.73 -33.23
C ARG A 24 -7.94 13.71 -32.15
N ASN A 25 -7.03 13.16 -31.35
CA ASN A 25 -7.30 12.12 -30.36
C ASN A 25 -7.06 12.56 -28.90
N LEU A 26 -6.80 13.84 -28.65
CA LEU A 26 -6.57 14.37 -27.29
C LEU A 26 -7.76 14.15 -26.35
N ASP A 27 -8.99 14.13 -26.89
CA ASP A 27 -10.23 13.91 -26.12
C ASP A 27 -10.38 12.48 -25.60
N SER A 28 -9.56 11.52 -26.08
CA SER A 28 -9.64 10.12 -25.66
C SER A 28 -8.93 9.84 -24.33
N TYR A 29 -8.12 10.77 -23.84
CA TYR A 29 -7.31 10.56 -22.64
C TYR A 29 -8.06 11.01 -21.38
N GLN A 30 -7.89 10.25 -20.30
CA GLN A 30 -8.47 10.62 -19.01
C GLN A 30 -7.54 11.58 -18.29
N HIS A 31 -7.93 12.85 -18.27
CA HIS A 31 -7.24 13.89 -17.53
C HIS A 31 -7.54 13.80 -16.03
N VAL A 32 -6.53 14.14 -15.22
CA VAL A 32 -6.70 14.19 -13.77
C VAL A 32 -7.65 15.34 -13.40
N ILE A 33 -8.69 15.02 -12.62
CA ILE A 33 -9.71 15.99 -12.17
C ILE A 33 -9.15 16.98 -11.13
N LYS A 34 -8.09 16.58 -10.40
CA LYS A 34 -7.41 17.38 -9.38
C LYS A 34 -5.91 17.39 -9.62
N GLY A 35 -5.34 18.55 -9.94
CA GLY A 35 -3.90 18.73 -10.17
C GLY A 35 -3.61 19.37 -11.53
N ASP A 36 -2.39 19.20 -12.04
CA ASP A 36 -2.03 19.63 -13.40
C ASP A 36 -2.61 18.65 -14.42
N SER A 37 -3.58 19.10 -15.20
CA SER A 37 -4.27 18.29 -16.22
C SER A 37 -3.36 17.83 -17.37
N ARG A 38 -2.13 18.35 -17.45
CA ARG A 38 -1.09 17.89 -18.39
C ARG A 38 -0.39 16.62 -17.92
N ILE A 39 -0.54 16.23 -16.66
CA ILE A 39 0.05 14.99 -16.14
C ILE A 39 -0.92 13.84 -16.42
N LEU A 40 -0.46 12.82 -17.12
CA LEU A 40 -1.19 11.60 -17.42
C LEU A 40 -0.60 10.42 -16.62
N LEU A 41 -1.45 9.46 -16.26
CA LEU A 41 -1.05 8.22 -15.59
C LEU A 41 -0.67 7.17 -16.63
N VAL A 42 0.40 6.43 -16.38
CA VAL A 42 0.83 5.29 -17.21
C VAL A 42 0.88 4.03 -16.34
N PRO A 43 -0.01 3.04 -16.59
CA PRO A 43 -1.11 3.02 -17.57
C PRO A 43 -2.27 3.96 -17.19
N GLN A 44 -3.05 4.39 -18.19
CA GLN A 44 -4.24 5.19 -17.94
C GLN A 44 -5.39 4.36 -17.32
N PRO A 45 -6.30 5.00 -16.57
CA PRO A 45 -7.45 4.32 -16.01
C PRO A 45 -8.35 3.70 -17.09
N SER A 46 -8.90 2.52 -16.82
CA SER A 46 -9.80 1.80 -17.72
C SER A 46 -11.15 2.50 -17.87
N LEU A 47 -11.63 2.74 -19.10
CA LEU A 47 -12.92 3.40 -19.34
C LEU A 47 -14.14 2.55 -18.95
N THR A 48 -14.00 1.23 -18.91
CA THR A 48 -15.12 0.29 -18.79
C THR A 48 -15.11 -0.55 -17.52
N ASP A 49 -13.97 -0.66 -16.84
CA ASP A 49 -13.84 -1.54 -15.67
C ASP A 49 -14.10 -0.79 -14.34
N PRO A 50 -15.18 -1.11 -13.60
CA PRO A 50 -15.45 -0.53 -12.29
C PRO A 50 -14.50 -1.04 -11.18
N ASN A 51 -13.78 -2.15 -11.40
CA ASN A 51 -12.83 -2.71 -10.44
C ASN A 51 -11.42 -2.12 -10.57
N ASP A 52 -11.19 -1.23 -11.52
CA ASP A 52 -9.91 -0.55 -11.70
C ASP A 52 -9.55 0.31 -10.45
N PRO A 53 -8.46 -0.01 -9.73
CA PRO A 53 -8.00 0.77 -8.57
C PRO A 53 -7.76 2.25 -8.89
N LEU A 54 -7.39 2.58 -10.13
CA LEU A 54 -7.14 3.96 -10.54
C LEU A 54 -8.41 4.81 -10.48
N ARG A 55 -9.58 4.21 -10.75
CA ARG A 55 -10.90 4.86 -10.76
C ARG A 55 -11.59 4.92 -9.41
N TRP A 56 -11.06 4.24 -8.39
CA TRP A 56 -11.72 4.21 -7.10
C TRP A 56 -11.84 5.60 -6.48
N PRO A 57 -12.96 5.91 -5.81
CA PRO A 57 -13.06 7.12 -5.02
C PRO A 57 -12.02 7.10 -3.88
N LEU A 58 -11.56 8.28 -3.48
CA LEU A 58 -10.49 8.44 -2.48
C LEU A 58 -10.75 7.61 -1.21
N TRP A 59 -11.99 7.59 -0.70
CA TRP A 59 -12.33 6.83 0.51
C TRP A 59 -12.06 5.33 0.37
N LYS A 60 -12.31 4.74 -0.80
CA LYS A 60 -12.08 3.31 -1.05
C LYS A 60 -10.58 3.02 -1.09
N LYS A 61 -9.79 3.91 -1.73
CA LYS A 61 -8.32 3.82 -1.72
C LYS A 61 -7.76 3.88 -0.29
N TRP A 62 -8.23 4.83 0.51
CA TRP A 62 -7.82 4.96 1.91
C TRP A 62 -8.25 3.78 2.78
N LEU A 63 -9.45 3.23 2.55
CA LEU A 63 -9.93 2.05 3.27
C LEU A 63 -9.07 0.82 2.95
N THR A 64 -8.75 0.58 1.68
CA THR A 64 -7.85 -0.52 1.28
C THR A 64 -6.47 -0.36 1.91
N PHE A 65 -5.93 0.86 1.91
CA PHE A 65 -4.65 1.16 2.57
C PHE A 65 -4.72 0.94 4.08
N ALA A 66 -5.76 1.45 4.75
CA ALA A 66 -5.98 1.30 6.18
C ALA A 66 -6.16 -0.18 6.59
N ASN A 67 -6.83 -0.97 5.76
CA ASN A 67 -6.94 -2.41 5.97
C ASN A 67 -5.55 -3.08 5.94
N GLY A 68 -4.74 -2.79 4.92
CA GLY A 68 -3.36 -3.31 4.85
C GLY A 68 -2.51 -2.87 6.05
N LEU A 69 -2.62 -1.60 6.45
CA LEU A 69 -1.94 -1.06 7.63
C LEU A 69 -2.37 -1.76 8.92
N PHE A 70 -3.67 -2.02 9.09
CA PHE A 70 -4.21 -2.72 10.25
C PHE A 70 -3.67 -4.15 10.33
N TYR A 71 -3.67 -4.90 9.23
CA TYR A 71 -3.08 -6.25 9.21
C TYR A 71 -1.58 -6.23 9.52
N ALA A 72 -0.83 -5.31 8.92
CA ALA A 72 0.59 -5.14 9.20
C ALA A 72 0.85 -4.80 10.68
N PHE A 73 0.04 -3.91 11.26
CA PHE A 73 0.11 -3.53 12.66
C PHE A 73 -0.15 -4.71 13.60
N ASN A 74 -1.22 -5.49 13.36
CA ASN A 74 -1.52 -6.67 14.16
C ASN A 74 -0.38 -7.70 14.10
N GLY A 75 0.19 -7.93 12.92
CA GLY A 75 1.36 -8.81 12.77
C GLY A 75 2.59 -8.32 13.55
N ALA A 76 2.85 -7.01 13.56
CA ALA A 76 4.00 -6.41 14.22
C ALA A 76 3.88 -6.35 15.75
N VAL A 77 2.67 -6.19 16.30
CA VAL A 77 2.45 -6.00 17.75
C VAL A 77 2.58 -7.31 18.54
N THR A 78 2.24 -8.45 17.94
CA THR A 78 2.20 -9.75 18.65
C THR A 78 3.54 -10.10 19.30
N GLY A 79 4.66 -9.90 18.60
CA GLY A 79 6.00 -10.26 19.10
C GLY A 79 6.41 -9.45 20.34
N PRO A 80 6.47 -8.11 20.28
CA PRO A 80 6.81 -7.26 21.41
C PRO A 80 5.86 -7.41 22.60
N MET A 81 4.56 -7.57 22.35
CA MET A 81 3.56 -7.72 23.40
C MET A 81 3.77 -9.02 24.20
N MET A 82 4.06 -10.13 23.52
CA MET A 82 4.39 -11.39 24.18
C MET A 82 5.71 -11.31 24.94
N ALA A 83 6.77 -10.76 24.31
CA ALA A 83 8.10 -10.63 24.92
C ALA A 83 8.07 -9.77 26.21
N GLY A 84 7.32 -8.67 26.21
CA GLY A 84 7.20 -7.77 27.36
C GLY A 84 6.51 -8.39 28.58
N GLY A 85 5.64 -9.38 28.37
CA GLY A 85 4.85 -10.04 29.42
C GLY A 85 5.41 -11.38 29.92
N MET A 86 6.52 -11.87 29.36
CA MET A 86 7.01 -13.23 29.65
C MET A 86 7.36 -13.44 31.12
N LEU A 87 7.92 -12.43 31.78
CA LEU A 87 8.28 -12.51 33.20
C LEU A 87 7.04 -12.61 34.09
N GLN A 88 6.04 -11.77 33.86
CA GLN A 88 4.79 -11.75 34.61
C GLN A 88 3.99 -13.04 34.38
N LEU A 89 3.97 -13.57 33.15
CA LEU A 89 3.35 -14.87 32.87
C LEU A 89 4.07 -16.01 33.59
N SER A 90 5.40 -15.99 33.65
CA SER A 90 6.18 -17.04 34.33
C SER A 90 5.85 -17.09 35.82
N GLU A 91 5.75 -15.91 36.46
CA GLU A 91 5.33 -15.78 37.85
C GLU A 91 3.88 -16.23 38.07
N PHE A 92 2.95 -15.81 37.19
CA PHE A 92 1.53 -16.16 37.29
C PHE A 92 1.28 -17.66 37.15
N PHE A 93 1.91 -18.29 36.14
CA PHE A 93 1.73 -19.72 35.86
C PHE A 93 2.66 -20.63 36.68
N LYS A 94 3.62 -20.07 37.43
CA LYS A 94 4.67 -20.81 38.16
C LYS A 94 5.40 -21.81 37.25
N ARG A 95 5.69 -21.39 36.03
CA ARG A 95 6.39 -22.20 35.01
C ARG A 95 7.69 -21.52 34.60
N PRO A 96 8.74 -22.29 34.26
CA PRO A 96 10.00 -21.71 33.79
C PRO A 96 9.79 -20.92 32.50
N LEU A 97 10.60 -19.88 32.28
CA LEU A 97 10.55 -19.07 31.05
C LEU A 97 10.70 -19.91 29.77
N ALA A 98 11.40 -21.05 29.84
CA ALA A 98 11.58 -21.96 28.72
C ALA A 98 10.25 -22.49 28.16
N ASP A 99 9.28 -22.82 29.03
CA ASP A 99 7.96 -23.31 28.61
C ASP A 99 7.19 -22.22 27.85
N LEU A 100 7.28 -20.97 28.31
CA LEU A 100 6.65 -19.82 27.66
C LEU A 100 7.31 -19.49 26.33
N THR A 101 8.64 -19.56 26.26
CA THR A 101 9.40 -19.38 25.02
C THR A 101 9.02 -20.43 23.98
N TYR A 102 8.83 -21.68 24.40
CA TYR A 102 8.35 -22.76 23.53
C TYR A 102 6.96 -22.46 22.98
N SER A 103 6.02 -22.03 23.82
CA SER A 103 4.68 -21.60 23.38
C SER A 103 4.74 -20.42 22.41
N ASN A 104 5.58 -19.42 22.67
CA ASN A 104 5.79 -18.28 21.75
C ASN A 104 6.34 -18.77 20.39
N GLY A 105 7.32 -19.68 20.39
CA GLY A 105 7.83 -20.30 19.17
C GLY A 105 6.74 -21.04 18.38
N ALA A 106 5.87 -21.79 19.05
CA ALA A 106 4.74 -22.47 18.42
C ALA A 106 3.78 -21.47 17.75
N THR A 107 3.48 -20.34 18.40
CA THR A 107 2.62 -19.30 17.80
C THR A 107 3.24 -18.67 16.54
N LEU A 108 4.56 -18.47 16.50
CA LEU A 108 5.25 -17.96 15.31
C LEU A 108 5.21 -18.96 14.15
N ILE A 109 5.33 -20.26 14.41
CA ILE A 109 5.18 -21.30 13.39
C ILE A 109 3.75 -21.30 12.82
N CYS A 110 2.73 -21.26 13.69
CA CYS A 110 1.33 -21.17 13.25
C CYS A 110 1.07 -19.92 12.41
N GLN A 111 1.63 -18.77 12.82
CA GLN A 111 1.49 -17.53 12.07
C GLN A 111 2.19 -17.59 10.71
N GLY A 112 3.37 -18.21 10.63
CA GLY A 112 4.05 -18.48 9.36
C GLY A 112 3.22 -19.35 8.42
N PHE A 113 2.64 -20.45 8.92
CA PHE A 113 1.73 -21.29 8.14
C PHE A 113 0.48 -20.53 7.67
N GLY A 114 -0.09 -19.67 8.52
CA GLY A 114 -1.25 -18.85 8.17
C GLY A 114 -0.98 -17.85 7.04
N THR A 115 0.27 -17.45 6.80
CA THR A 115 0.63 -16.56 5.68
C THR A 115 0.89 -17.27 4.35
N LEU A 116 0.95 -18.60 4.33
CA LEU A 116 1.16 -19.39 3.11
C LEU A 116 -0.13 -19.64 2.30
N LEU A 117 -1.29 -19.51 2.94
CA LEU A 117 -2.62 -19.66 2.33
C LEU A 117 -3.22 -18.27 2.03
#